data_AF-A0A7W7FIR5-F1
#
_entry.id   AF-A0A7W7FIR5-F1
#
_cell.length_a   1.000
_cell.length_b   1.000
_cell.length_c   1.000
_cell.angle_alpha   90.00
_cell.angle_beta   90.00
_cell.angle_gamma   90.00
#
_symmetry.space_group_name_H-M   'P 1'
#
loop_
_entity.id
_entity.type
_entity.pdbx_description
1 polymer ?
#
loop_
_entity_poly.entity_id
_entity_poly.type
_entity_poly.pdbx_seq_one_letter_code
_entity_poly.pdbx_strand_id
1 'polypeptide(L)' 'MAGGEIVRRTEITTVSRWESRDAIAAFAGSDIDAAVFYPEDDRFLLEREERVRHYRHHG' A
#
# COMPACT_ATOMS: atom_id res chain seq x y z
N MET A 1 -18.05 -1.68 -35.78
CA MET A 1 -17.05 -2.54 -35.11
C MET A 1 -16.32 -1.69 -34.10
N ALA A 2 -16.55 -1.94 -32.81
CA ALA A 2 -16.12 -1.08 -31.71
C ALA A 2 -14.59 -1.03 -31.60
N GLY A 3 -14.02 0.16 -31.68
CA GLY A 3 -12.64 0.41 -31.24
C GLY A 3 -12.63 0.52 -29.73
N GLY A 4 -12.33 -0.58 -29.04
CA GLY A 4 -12.12 -0.55 -27.59
C GLY A 4 -10.80 0.15 -27.28
N GLU A 5 -10.85 1.20 -26.46
CA GLU A 5 -9.67 1.87 -25.94
C GLU A 5 -8.89 0.90 -25.03
N ILE A 6 -7.58 0.74 -25.29
CA ILE A 6 -6.70 -0.02 -24.41
C ILE A 6 -6.31 0.89 -23.26
N VAL A 7 -6.99 0.76 -22.12
CA VAL A 7 -6.58 1.41 -20.87
C VAL A 7 -5.33 0.72 -20.34
N ARG A 8 -4.21 1.44 -20.26
CA ARG A 8 -2.99 0.94 -19.63
C ARG A 8 -3.01 1.27 -18.14
N ARG A 9 -2.88 0.26 -17.29
CA ARG A 9 -2.74 0.39 -15.84
C ARG A 9 -1.31 0.07 -15.43
N THR A 10 -0.83 0.76 -14.40
CA THR A 10 0.44 0.48 -13.74
C THR A 10 0.14 0.21 -12.27
N GLU A 11 0.73 -0.85 -11.74
CA GLU A 11 0.67 -1.17 -10.32
C GLU A 11 1.97 -0.76 -9.64
N ILE A 12 1.86 -0.19 -8.44
CA ILE A 12 3.00 0.25 -7.63
C ILE A 12 2.86 -0.39 -6.26
N THR A 13 3.92 -1.04 -5.78
CA THR A 13 3.99 -1.59 -4.42
C THR A 13 5.05 -0.86 -3.62
N THR A 14 4.64 -0.26 -2.50
CA THR A 14 5.56 0.36 -1.54
C THR A 14 5.98 -0.68 -0.49
N VAL A 15 7.28 -0.78 -0.23
CA VAL A 15 7.84 -1.67 0.80
C VAL A 15 8.63 -0.84 1.80
N SER A 16 8.24 -0.89 3.06
CA SER A 16 8.97 -0.30 4.19
C SER A 16 9.57 -1.41 5.07
N ARG A 17 10.73 -1.13 5.68
CA ARG A 17 11.41 -2.04 6.60
C ARG A 17 11.39 -1.43 7.99
N TRP A 18 11.16 -2.28 8.99
CA TRP A 18 10.99 -1.86 10.38
C TRP A 18 11.79 -2.79 11.28
N GLU A 19 12.29 -2.25 12.40
CA GLU A 19 13.06 -3.00 13.39
C GLU A 19 12.19 -3.99 14.17
N SER A 20 10.92 -3.67 14.38
CA SER A 20 9.97 -4.50 15.13
C SER A 20 8.52 -4.22 14.75
N ARG A 21 7.59 -5.06 15.23
CA ARG A 21 6.14 -4.80 15.10
C ARG A 21 5.67 -3.60 15.91
N ASP A 22 6.32 -3.32 17.04
CA ASP A 22 5.98 -2.16 17.86
C ASP A 22 6.32 -0.85 17.14
N ALA A 23 7.41 -0.83 16.37
CA ALA A 23 7.75 0.31 15.51
C ALA A 23 6.70 0.52 14.40
N ILE A 24 6.15 -0.57 13.84
CA ILE A 24 5.04 -0.49 12.88
C ILE A 24 3.79 0.09 13.56
N ALA A 25 3.43 -0.40 14.75
CA ALA A 25 2.26 0.08 15.48
C ALA A 25 2.39 1.56 15.90
N ALA A 26 3.60 2.02 16.24
CA ALA A 26 3.85 3.42 16.55
C ALA A 26 3.61 4.35 15.34
N PHE A 27 3.80 3.84 14.12
CA PHE A 27 3.53 4.58 12.87
C PHE A 27 2.09 4.43 12.38
N ALA A 28 1.58 3.20 12.31
CA ALA A 28 0.30 2.87 11.69
C ALA A 28 -0.90 2.90 12.66
N GLY A 29 -0.63 2.93 13.97
CA GLY A 29 -1.64 2.74 15.00
C GLY A 29 -1.83 1.28 15.39
N SER A 30 -2.91 0.98 16.10
CA SER A 30 -3.16 -0.35 16.69
C SER A 30 -3.52 -1.42 15.66
N ASP A 31 -4.22 -1.07 14.57
CA ASP A 31 -4.47 -1.98 13.45
C ASP A 31 -3.31 -1.92 12.45
N ILE A 32 -2.24 -2.68 12.76
CA ILE A 32 -1.02 -2.70 11.93
C ILE A 32 -1.24 -3.26 10.52
N ASP A 33 -2.38 -3.87 10.24
CA ASP A 33 -2.71 -4.40 8.93
C ASP A 33 -3.40 -3.34 8.04
N ALA A 34 -3.85 -2.21 8.58
CA ALA A 34 -4.41 -1.11 7.81
C ALA A 34 -3.31 -0.35 7.08
N ALA A 35 -3.52 -0.09 5.78
CA ALA A 35 -2.63 0.77 5.01
C ALA A 35 -2.77 2.23 5.47
N VAL A 36 -1.63 2.90 5.68
CA VAL A 36 -1.59 4.34 5.98
C VAL A 36 -1.64 5.10 4.66
N PHE A 37 -2.70 5.90 4.47
CA PHE A 37 -2.86 6.77 3.31
C PHE A 37 -2.68 8.24 3.69
N TYR A 38 -2.05 8.99 2.80
CA TYR A 38 -1.96 10.43 2.89
C TYR A 38 -3.07 11.09 2.06
N PRO A 39 -3.56 12.29 2.43
CA PRO A 39 -4.59 12.99 1.67
C PRO A 39 -4.25 13.18 0.18
N GLU A 40 -2.96 13.25 -0.14
CA GLU A 40 -2.47 13.38 -1.51
C GLU A 40 -2.68 12.11 -2.35
N ASP A 41 -2.76 10.93 -1.73
CA ASP A 41 -2.87 9.64 -2.45
C ASP A 41 -4.17 9.57 -3.28
N ASP A 42 -5.25 10.17 -2.80
CA ASP A 42 -6.54 10.25 -3.51
C ASP A 42 -6.43 10.99 -4.86
N ARG A 43 -5.39 11.82 -5.04
CA ARG A 43 -5.15 12.55 -6.29
C ARG A 43 -4.43 11.72 -7.35
N PHE A 44 -3.77 10.64 -6.94
CA PHE A 44 -2.87 9.87 -7.81
C PHE A 44 -3.30 8.42 -8.02
N LEU A 45 -3.88 7.78 -6.99
CA LEU A 45 -4.26 6.38 -7.04
C LEU A 45 -5.65 6.22 -7.66
N LEU A 46 -5.73 5.40 -8.70
CA LEU A 46 -7.02 4.97 -9.27
C LEU A 46 -7.74 3.99 -8.34
N GLU A 47 -6.97 3.08 -7.74
CA GLU A 47 -7.41 2.02 -6.83
C GLU A 47 -6.31 1.83 -5.76
N ARG A 48 -6.67 1.39 -4.55
CA ARG A 48 -5.74 1.15 -3.44
C ARG A 48 -6.12 -0.07 -2.61
N GLU A 49 -5.13 -0.83 -2.15
CA GLU A 49 -5.34 -1.92 -1.19
C GLU A 49 -5.38 -1.37 0.23
N GLU A 50 -6.48 -1.54 0.95
CA GLU A 50 -6.64 -1.05 2.34
C GLU A 50 -5.89 -1.89 3.38
N ARG A 51 -5.39 -3.07 2.98
CA ARG A 51 -4.70 -4.02 3.87
C ARG A 51 -3.28 -4.27 3.38
N VAL A 52 -2.30 -4.23 4.28
CA VAL A 52 -0.90 -4.54 3.97
C VAL A 52 -0.55 -5.99 4.27
N ARG A 53 0.57 -6.46 3.70
CA ARG A 53 1.15 -7.78 3.99
C ARG A 53 2.43 -7.61 4.79
N HIS A 54 2.53 -8.33 5.92
CA HIS A 54 3.72 -8.33 6.77
C HIS A 54 4.63 -9.51 6.47
N TYR A 55 5.90 -9.25 6.22
CA TYR A 55 6.91 -10.29 5.99
C TYR A 55 8.01 -10.18 7.05
N ARG A 56 8.46 -11.33 7.56
CA ARG A 56 9.63 -11.39 8.43
C ARG A 56 10.86 -11.68 7.57
N HIS A 57 11.82 -10.77 7.58
CA HIS A 57 13.12 -11.02 6.98
C HIS A 57 13.92 -11.96 7.89
N HIS A 58 14.36 -13.09 7.34
CA HIS A 58 15.30 -14.00 7.99
C HIS A 58 16.68 -13.71 7.40
N GLY A 59 17.57 -13.19 8.24
CA GLY A 59 18.99 -12.99 7.92
C GLY A 59 19.84 -13.96 8.70
#